data_AF-A0A8T3QQW0-F1
#
_entry.id   AF-A0A8T3QQW0-F1
#
_cell.length_a   1.000
_cell.length_b   1.000
_cell.length_c   1.000
_cell.angle_alpha   90.00
_cell.angle_beta   90.00
_cell.angle_gamma   90.00
#
_symmetry.space_group_name_H-M   'P 1'
#
loop_
_entity.id
_entity.type
_entity.pdbx_description
1 polymer ?
#
loop_
_entity_poly.entity_id
_entity_poly.type
_entity_poly.pdbx_seq_one_letter_code
_entity_poly.pdbx_strand_id
1 'polypeptide(L)'
;MDDSEFWGLIDKLDWSKDDDDAIIEPAVVALALMPDSQIADFQQILARKLHAIDGRAWARASGPEIWLGEPDRVSVDGFLYARALVVANGREFYEAVKVDPATMPKDSDFEALLMLAADAYDRKTGLEWEELDDTDVSYETFANVAGWPQP
;
A
#
# COMPACT_ATOMS: atom_id res chain seq x y z
N MET A 1 4.30 -16.36 0.49
CA MET A 1 3.96 -15.67 -0.76
C MET A 1 5.23 -15.19 -1.41
N ASP A 2 5.35 -15.35 -2.72
CA ASP A 2 6.36 -14.64 -3.50
C ASP A 2 5.79 -13.37 -4.17
N ASP A 3 6.66 -12.58 -4.81
CA ASP A 3 6.27 -11.32 -5.46
C ASP A 3 5.24 -11.54 -6.58
N SER A 4 5.31 -12.66 -7.30
CA SER A 4 4.39 -12.96 -8.40
C SER A 4 3.00 -13.31 -7.88
N GLU A 5 2.91 -14.06 -6.79
CA GLU A 5 1.65 -14.37 -6.11
C GLU A 5 1.00 -13.10 -5.56
N PHE A 6 1.78 -12.20 -4.95
CA PHE A 6 1.31 -10.91 -4.46
C PHE A 6 0.64 -10.09 -5.56
N TRP A 7 1.33 -9.87 -6.67
CA TRP A 7 0.75 -9.11 -7.79
C TRP A 7 -0.46 -9.81 -8.40
N GLY A 8 -0.48 -11.16 -8.43
CA GLY A 8 -1.65 -11.91 -8.88
C GLY A 8 -2.88 -11.77 -7.97
N LEU A 9 -2.72 -11.35 -6.71
CA LEU A 9 -3.82 -10.94 -5.83
C LEU A 9 -4.25 -9.50 -6.11
N ILE A 10 -3.30 -8.58 -6.30
CA ILE A 10 -3.58 -7.18 -6.68
C ILE A 10 -4.35 -7.11 -8.01
N ASP A 11 -4.02 -7.95 -8.98
CA ASP A 11 -4.72 -8.02 -10.28
C ASP A 11 -6.21 -8.43 -10.15
N LYS A 12 -6.66 -8.86 -8.97
CA LYS A 12 -8.06 -9.22 -8.71
C LYS A 12 -8.92 -8.03 -8.29
N LEU A 13 -8.33 -6.87 -7.97
CA LEU A 13 -9.07 -5.67 -7.60
C LEU A 13 -10.10 -5.32 -8.71
N ASP A 14 -11.37 -5.19 -8.34
CA ASP A 14 -12.45 -4.94 -9.29
C ASP A 14 -12.77 -3.45 -9.39
N TRP A 15 -11.97 -2.73 -10.18
CA TRP A 15 -12.13 -1.30 -10.47
C TRP A 15 -13.43 -0.95 -11.24
N SER A 16 -14.32 -1.92 -11.51
CA SER A 16 -15.67 -1.61 -12.00
C SER A 16 -16.66 -1.27 -10.89
N LYS A 17 -16.25 -1.41 -9.62
CA LYS A 17 -17.01 -1.02 -8.43
C LYS A 17 -16.72 0.42 -8.04
N ASP A 18 -17.69 1.04 -7.36
CA ASP A 18 -17.60 2.43 -6.87
C ASP A 18 -17.25 2.52 -5.37
N ASP A 19 -17.20 1.37 -4.68
CA ASP A 19 -16.99 1.26 -3.24
C ASP A 19 -15.69 0.51 -2.99
N ASP A 20 -14.80 1.06 -2.17
CA ASP A 20 -13.43 0.56 -2.02
C ASP A 20 -13.38 -0.85 -1.44
N ASP A 21 -14.25 -1.16 -0.47
CA ASP A 21 -14.38 -2.51 0.09
C ASP A 21 -14.81 -3.50 -1.01
N ALA A 22 -15.76 -3.11 -1.85
CA ALA A 22 -16.18 -3.91 -2.99
C ALA A 22 -15.09 -4.07 -4.07
N ILE A 23 -14.19 -3.09 -4.24
CA ILE A 23 -13.03 -3.18 -5.14
C ILE A 23 -12.05 -4.24 -4.64
N ILE A 24 -11.74 -4.26 -3.33
CA ILE A 24 -10.76 -5.20 -2.75
C ILE A 24 -11.31 -6.61 -2.53
N GLU A 25 -12.63 -6.75 -2.40
CA GLU A 25 -13.30 -8.00 -2.00
C GLU A 25 -12.84 -9.25 -2.78
N PRO A 26 -12.65 -9.24 -4.11
CA PRO A 26 -12.20 -10.44 -4.82
C PRO A 26 -10.77 -10.88 -4.41
N ALA A 27 -9.90 -9.93 -4.09
CA ALA A 27 -8.56 -10.21 -3.58
C ALA A 27 -8.60 -10.72 -2.13
N VAL A 28 -9.44 -10.12 -1.28
CA VAL A 28 -9.65 -10.57 0.10
C VAL A 28 -10.18 -12.01 0.12
N VAL A 29 -11.19 -12.34 -0.68
CA VAL A 29 -11.73 -13.71 -0.78
C VAL A 29 -10.66 -14.70 -1.25
N ALA A 30 -9.83 -14.31 -2.23
CA ALA A 30 -8.76 -15.17 -2.72
C ALA A 30 -7.68 -15.40 -1.66
N LEU A 31 -7.28 -14.35 -0.94
CA LEU A 31 -6.27 -14.42 0.11
C LEU A 31 -6.75 -15.22 1.34
N ALA A 32 -8.03 -15.10 1.71
CA ALA A 32 -8.64 -15.84 2.83
C ALA A 32 -8.61 -17.37 2.64
N LEU A 33 -8.50 -17.85 1.40
CA LEU A 33 -8.36 -19.28 1.08
C LEU A 33 -6.92 -19.80 1.26
N MET A 34 -5.95 -18.91 1.48
CA MET A 34 -4.54 -19.26 1.67
C MET A 34 -4.22 -19.55 3.16
N PRO A 35 -3.10 -20.24 3.46
CA PRO A 35 -2.61 -20.40 4.84
C PRO A 35 -2.35 -19.06 5.56
N ASP A 36 -2.41 -19.03 6.90
CA ASP A 36 -2.20 -17.79 7.68
C ASP A 36 -0.81 -17.20 7.43
N SER A 37 0.20 -18.06 7.23
CA SER A 37 1.54 -17.61 6.86
C SER A 37 1.57 -16.88 5.52
N GLN A 38 0.69 -17.20 4.57
CA GLN A 38 0.58 -16.50 3.29
C GLN A 38 -0.13 -15.15 3.45
N ILE A 39 -1.10 -15.04 4.37
CA ILE A 39 -1.71 -13.74 4.74
C ILE A 39 -0.64 -12.82 5.35
N ALA A 40 0.15 -13.33 6.30
CA ALA A 40 1.27 -12.57 6.87
C ALA A 40 2.32 -12.21 5.80
N ASP A 41 2.67 -13.13 4.90
CA ASP A 41 3.60 -12.85 3.81
C ASP A 41 3.08 -11.75 2.86
N PHE A 42 1.76 -11.69 2.59
CA PHE A 42 1.15 -10.59 1.84
C PHE A 42 1.41 -9.26 2.54
N GLN A 43 1.12 -9.17 3.85
CA GLN A 43 1.33 -7.96 4.62
C GLN A 43 2.80 -7.52 4.62
N GLN A 44 3.72 -8.47 4.77
CA GLN A 44 5.17 -8.22 4.67
C GLN A 44 5.58 -7.69 3.29
N ILE A 45 4.99 -8.19 2.21
CA ILE A 45 5.28 -7.68 0.86
C ILE A 45 4.69 -6.29 0.66
N LEU A 46 3.44 -6.06 1.08
CA LEU A 46 2.79 -4.75 1.00
C LEU A 46 3.59 -3.69 1.76
N ALA A 47 3.95 -3.97 3.02
CA ALA A 47 4.74 -3.08 3.86
C ALA A 47 6.05 -2.66 3.17
N ARG A 48 6.81 -3.62 2.64
CA ARG A 48 8.06 -3.36 1.91
C ARG A 48 7.84 -2.55 0.63
N LYS A 49 6.75 -2.78 -0.10
CA LYS A 49 6.43 -2.04 -1.33
C LYS A 49 6.11 -0.58 -1.02
N LEU A 50 5.30 -0.32 0.01
CA LEU A 50 4.96 1.03 0.50
C LEU A 50 6.19 1.75 1.04
N HIS A 51 7.00 1.07 1.86
CA HIS A 51 8.23 1.63 2.42
C HIS A 51 9.24 2.02 1.34
N ALA A 52 9.37 1.23 0.27
CA ALA A 52 10.33 1.49 -0.79
C ALA A 52 10.06 2.79 -1.59
N ILE A 53 8.83 3.31 -1.56
CA ILE A 53 8.44 4.59 -2.17
C ILE A 53 8.06 5.64 -1.12
N ASP A 54 8.36 5.41 0.16
CA ASP A 54 8.33 6.43 1.21
C ASP A 54 9.54 7.36 1.06
N GLY A 55 9.33 8.57 0.52
CA GLY A 55 10.42 9.51 0.37
C GLY A 55 9.99 10.86 -0.18
N ARG A 56 10.84 11.88 0.07
CA ARG A 56 10.56 13.29 -0.25
C ARG A 56 10.18 13.50 -1.71
N ALA A 57 10.88 12.84 -2.63
CA ALA A 57 10.64 13.02 -4.06
C ALA A 57 9.22 12.60 -4.47
N TRP A 58 8.74 11.46 -3.93
CA TRP A 58 7.38 10.98 -4.18
C TRP A 58 6.36 11.87 -3.48
N ALA A 59 6.53 12.16 -2.18
CA ALA A 59 5.58 12.99 -1.44
C ALA A 59 5.39 14.38 -2.07
N ARG A 60 6.48 15.00 -2.54
CA ARG A 60 6.45 16.30 -3.23
C ARG A 60 5.71 16.24 -4.57
N ALA A 61 5.71 15.09 -5.24
CA ALA A 61 5.04 14.89 -6.51
C ALA A 61 3.55 14.57 -6.37
N SER A 62 3.09 14.14 -5.18
CA SER A 62 1.72 13.69 -4.90
C SER A 62 0.65 14.79 -4.85
N GLY A 63 1.00 16.05 -5.13
CA GLY A 63 0.05 17.16 -5.18
C GLY A 63 -0.05 17.98 -3.89
N PRO A 64 -0.71 19.15 -3.93
CA PRO A 64 -0.78 20.11 -2.84
C PRO A 64 -1.61 19.66 -1.63
N GLU A 65 -2.47 18.66 -1.74
CA GLU A 65 -3.21 18.12 -0.59
C GLU A 65 -2.33 17.17 0.25
N ILE A 66 -1.28 16.62 -0.37
CA ILE A 66 -0.30 15.76 0.29
C ILE A 66 0.97 16.54 0.65
N TRP A 67 1.53 17.33 -0.26
CA TRP A 67 2.69 18.20 -0.02
C TRP A 67 2.27 19.60 0.42
N LEU A 68 2.26 19.82 1.73
CA LEU A 68 1.78 21.03 2.39
C LEU A 68 2.84 22.15 2.49
N GLY A 69 4.10 21.85 2.12
CA GLY A 69 5.17 22.84 2.01
C GLY A 69 6.54 22.37 2.50
N GLU A 70 7.53 23.25 2.39
CA GLU A 70 8.92 22.97 2.77
C GLU A 70 9.15 22.99 4.29
N PRO A 71 10.19 22.29 4.79
CA PRO A 71 11.06 21.37 4.04
C PRO A 71 10.42 20.01 3.78
N ASP A 72 9.50 19.55 4.65
CA ASP A 72 8.82 18.24 4.57
C ASP A 72 7.47 18.31 5.34
N ARG A 73 6.63 19.31 5.05
CA ARG A 73 5.27 19.36 5.59
C ARG A 73 4.39 18.47 4.72
N VAL A 74 4.04 17.29 5.24
CA VAL A 74 3.35 16.23 4.49
C VAL A 74 2.10 15.79 5.24
N SER A 75 1.01 15.55 4.51
CA SER A 75 -0.12 14.78 5.04
C SER A 75 0.31 13.32 5.17
N VAL A 76 0.58 12.86 6.40
CA VAL A 76 1.19 11.55 6.64
C VAL A 76 0.31 10.40 6.17
N ASP A 77 -0.99 10.44 6.46
CA ASP A 77 -1.97 9.45 6.04
C ASP A 77 -2.23 9.56 4.54
N GLY A 78 -2.45 10.78 4.04
CA GLY A 78 -2.67 11.01 2.60
C GLY A 78 -1.52 10.51 1.73
N PHE A 79 -0.27 10.67 2.17
CA PHE A 79 0.88 10.12 1.45
C PHE A 79 0.96 8.59 1.55
N LEU A 80 0.63 7.99 2.70
CA LEU A 80 0.54 6.54 2.83
C LEU A 80 -0.52 5.98 1.89
N TYR A 81 -1.71 6.58 1.84
CA TYR A 81 -2.80 6.10 1.01
C TYR A 81 -2.57 6.34 -0.48
N ALA A 82 -1.84 7.41 -0.86
CA ALA A 82 -1.38 7.58 -2.23
C ALA A 82 -0.38 6.49 -2.65
N ARG A 83 0.53 6.06 -1.75
CA ARG A 83 1.42 4.92 -1.99
C ARG A 83 0.64 3.60 -2.08
N ALA A 84 -0.43 3.45 -1.30
CA ALA A 84 -1.34 2.31 -1.41
C ALA A 84 -2.04 2.28 -2.78
N LEU A 85 -2.53 3.42 -3.27
CA LEU A 85 -3.08 3.53 -4.63
C LEU A 85 -2.07 3.15 -5.71
N VAL A 86 -0.79 3.52 -5.56
CA VAL A 86 0.26 3.11 -6.49
C VAL A 86 0.40 1.59 -6.56
N VAL A 87 0.39 0.90 -5.42
CA VAL A 87 0.43 -0.56 -5.38
C VAL A 87 -0.86 -1.16 -5.94
N ALA A 88 -2.02 -0.61 -5.60
CA ALA A 88 -3.33 -1.07 -6.08
C ALA A 88 -3.49 -1.00 -7.61
N ASN A 89 -2.83 -0.04 -8.26
CA ASN A 89 -2.80 0.08 -9.73
C ASN A 89 -1.91 -0.97 -10.43
N GLY A 90 -1.32 -1.89 -9.65
CA GLY A 90 -0.62 -3.05 -10.16
C GLY A 90 0.86 -2.82 -10.44
N ARG A 91 1.51 -3.92 -10.83
CA ARG A 91 2.97 -4.03 -10.89
C ARG A 91 3.63 -3.01 -11.82
N GLU A 92 3.10 -2.85 -13.02
CA GLU A 92 3.72 -1.96 -14.03
C GLU A 92 3.68 -0.50 -13.59
N PHE A 93 2.56 -0.08 -12.98
CA PHE A 93 2.42 1.27 -12.45
C PHE A 93 3.33 1.49 -11.24
N TYR A 94 3.39 0.54 -10.31
CA TYR A 94 4.29 0.59 -9.17
C TYR A 94 5.76 0.75 -9.59
N GLU A 95 6.23 -0.05 -10.54
CA GLU A 95 7.62 0.03 -11.01
C GLU A 95 7.90 1.35 -11.74
N ALA A 96 6.93 1.87 -12.50
CA ALA A 96 7.06 3.18 -13.14
C ALA A 96 7.21 4.30 -12.11
N VAL A 97 6.36 4.33 -11.08
CA VAL A 97 6.42 5.31 -9.98
C VAL A 97 7.70 5.20 -9.17
N LYS A 98 8.14 3.97 -8.90
CA LYS A 98 9.38 3.73 -8.17
C LYS A 98 10.61 4.26 -8.91
N VAL A 99 10.62 4.21 -10.24
CA VAL A 99 11.70 4.76 -11.06
C VAL A 99 11.57 6.28 -11.24
N ASP A 100 10.35 6.78 -11.42
CA ASP A 100 10.07 8.20 -11.64
C ASP A 100 8.99 8.73 -10.68
N PRO A 101 9.40 9.37 -9.57
CA PRO A 101 8.48 9.97 -8.61
C PRO A 101 7.49 10.97 -9.22
N ALA A 102 7.79 11.59 -10.37
CA ALA A 102 6.90 12.54 -11.02
C ALA A 102 5.59 11.92 -11.52
N THR A 103 5.52 10.58 -11.59
CA THR A 103 4.33 9.82 -12.00
C THR A 103 3.40 9.47 -10.84
N MET A 104 3.71 9.91 -9.61
CA MET A 104 2.81 9.76 -8.46
C MET A 104 1.38 10.25 -8.80
N PRO A 105 0.34 9.50 -8.38
CA PRO A 105 -1.02 9.99 -8.35
C PRO A 105 -1.09 11.31 -7.57
N LYS A 106 -1.83 12.28 -8.10
CA LYS A 106 -1.98 13.60 -7.48
C LYS A 106 -3.30 13.68 -6.76
N ASP A 107 -3.24 13.98 -5.48
CA ASP A 107 -4.42 14.20 -4.63
C ASP A 107 -5.44 13.05 -4.82
N SER A 108 -4.94 11.81 -4.82
CA SER A 108 -5.70 10.57 -4.99
C SER A 108 -5.12 9.51 -4.08
N ASP A 109 -6.00 8.69 -3.50
CA ASP A 109 -5.66 7.69 -2.50
C ASP A 109 -6.43 6.38 -2.73
N PHE A 110 -6.04 5.36 -1.96
CA PHE A 110 -6.76 4.09 -1.87
C PHE A 110 -6.41 3.40 -0.54
N GLU A 111 -7.01 3.87 0.54
CA GLU A 111 -6.75 3.37 1.91
C GLU A 111 -7.09 1.88 2.06
N ALA A 112 -8.17 1.41 1.41
CA ALA A 112 -8.70 0.06 1.57
C ALA A 112 -7.69 -1.06 1.30
N LEU A 113 -6.65 -0.81 0.47
CA LEU A 113 -5.59 -1.81 0.27
C LEU A 113 -4.88 -2.20 1.58
N LEU A 114 -4.76 -1.28 2.54
CA LEU A 114 -4.13 -1.54 3.83
C LEU A 114 -4.92 -2.57 4.67
N MET A 115 -6.23 -2.68 4.44
CA MET A 115 -7.11 -3.59 5.18
C MET A 115 -7.12 -5.01 4.61
N LEU A 116 -6.63 -5.21 3.38
CA LEU A 116 -6.82 -6.46 2.62
C LEU A 116 -6.38 -7.73 3.37
N ALA A 117 -5.21 -7.68 4.03
CA ALA A 117 -4.71 -8.82 4.80
C ALA A 117 -5.50 -9.08 6.08
N ALA A 118 -5.88 -8.01 6.79
CA ALA A 118 -6.69 -8.09 8.01
C ALA A 118 -8.07 -8.66 7.70
N ASP A 119 -8.73 -8.14 6.67
CA ASP A 119 -10.05 -8.60 6.21
C ASP A 119 -10.01 -10.06 5.75
N ALA A 120 -8.91 -10.48 5.11
CA ALA A 120 -8.75 -11.86 4.70
C ALA A 120 -8.62 -12.81 5.89
N TYR A 121 -7.91 -12.39 6.94
CA TYR A 121 -7.78 -13.16 8.17
C TYR A 121 -9.08 -13.20 8.97
N ASP A 122 -9.75 -12.07 9.16
CA ASP A 122 -11.05 -12.01 9.82
C ASP A 122 -12.08 -12.85 9.07
N ARG A 123 -12.17 -12.73 7.74
CA ARG A 123 -13.05 -13.59 6.94
C ARG A 123 -12.77 -15.08 7.12
N LYS A 124 -11.51 -15.46 7.22
CA LYS A 124 -11.09 -16.86 7.37
C LYS A 124 -11.41 -17.42 8.76
N THR A 125 -11.25 -16.61 9.80
CA THR A 125 -11.18 -17.09 11.20
C THR A 125 -12.29 -16.55 12.09
N GLY A 126 -12.88 -15.41 11.74
CA GLY A 126 -13.77 -14.59 12.56
C GLY A 126 -13.05 -13.86 13.70
N LEU A 127 -11.73 -13.63 13.56
CA LEU A 127 -10.87 -13.03 14.57
C LEU A 127 -10.03 -11.90 13.97
N GLU A 128 -9.68 -10.92 14.80
CA GLU A 128 -8.67 -9.91 14.47
C GLU A 128 -7.26 -10.48 14.70
N TRP A 129 -6.29 -10.02 13.89
CA TRP A 129 -4.87 -10.35 14.07
C TRP A 129 -4.12 -9.11 14.55
N GLU A 130 -3.96 -8.98 15.87
CA GLU A 130 -3.39 -7.78 16.50
C GLU A 130 -1.94 -7.47 16.04
N GLU A 131 -1.13 -8.51 15.80
CA GLU A 131 0.27 -8.36 15.38
C GLU A 131 0.47 -8.44 13.86
N LEU A 132 -0.58 -8.29 13.04
CA LEU A 132 -0.43 -8.42 11.59
C LEU A 132 0.52 -7.36 11.00
N ASP A 133 0.51 -6.15 11.57
CA ASP A 133 1.34 -5.04 11.14
C ASP A 133 2.77 -5.06 11.72
N ASP A 134 3.11 -6.07 12.54
CA ASP A 134 4.48 -6.34 13.01
C ASP A 134 5.34 -6.90 11.87
N THR A 135 5.60 -6.02 10.90
CA THR A 135 6.34 -6.29 9.67
C THR A 135 7.83 -5.96 9.83
N ASP A 136 8.65 -6.40 8.88
CA ASP A 136 10.10 -6.17 8.93
C ASP A 136 10.50 -4.69 8.73
N VAL A 137 9.61 -3.90 8.14
CA VAL A 137 9.72 -2.45 7.96
C VAL A 137 8.40 -1.78 8.29
N SER A 138 8.43 -0.63 8.95
CA SER A 138 7.24 0.21 9.05
C SER A 138 6.95 0.86 7.69
N TYR A 139 5.71 0.78 7.22
CA TYR A 139 5.24 1.45 6.00
C TYR A 139 4.76 2.89 6.26
N GLU A 140 4.72 3.32 7.51
CA GLU A 140 4.34 4.67 7.91
C GLU A 140 5.20 5.73 7.22
N THR A 141 4.60 6.88 6.94
CA THR A 141 5.30 7.99 6.31
C THR A 141 6.49 8.44 7.18
N PHE A 142 7.65 8.66 6.55
CA PHE A 142 8.96 8.92 7.16
C PHE A 142 9.72 7.71 7.74
N ALA A 143 9.17 6.49 7.68
CA ALA A 143 9.87 5.30 8.15
C ALA A 143 11.11 4.96 7.32
N ASN A 144 11.10 5.24 6.01
CA ASN A 144 12.27 5.05 5.15
C ASN A 144 13.22 6.25 5.25
N VAL A 145 14.06 6.25 6.29
CA VAL A 145 15.03 7.32 6.55
C VAL A 145 15.89 7.66 5.32
N ALA A 146 16.21 6.68 4.46
CA ALA A 146 16.98 6.92 3.24
C ALA A 146 16.21 7.71 2.17
N GLY A 147 14.87 7.60 2.15
CA GLY A 147 13.98 8.38 1.28
C GLY A 147 13.79 9.84 1.73
N TRP A 148 14.22 10.18 2.95
CA TRP A 148 14.08 11.50 3.57
C TRP A 148 15.44 12.05 4.05
N PRO A 149 16.45 12.19 3.17
CA PRO A 149 17.77 12.68 3.57
C PRO A 149 17.66 14.10 4.12
N GLN A 150 18.47 14.44 5.14
CA GLN A 150 18.49 15.80 5.70
C GLN A 150 18.67 16.85 4.57
N PRO A 151 17.89 17.95 4.59
CA PRO A 151 17.96 19.00 3.57
C PRO A 151 19.30 19.75 3.56
#